data_AF-A0A6H2BWQ0-F1
#
_entry.id   AF-A0A6H2BWQ0-F1
#
_cell.length_a   1.000
_cell.length_b   1.000
_cell.length_c   1.000
_cell.angle_alpha   90.00
_cell.angle_beta   90.00
_cell.angle_gamma   90.00
#
_symmetry.space_group_name_H-M   'P 1'
#
loop_
_entity.id
_entity.type
_entity.pdbx_description
1 polymer ?
#
loop_
_entity_poly.entity_id
_entity_poly.type
_entity_poly.pdbx_seq_one_letter_code
_entity_poly.pdbx_strand_id
1 'polypeptide(L)'
;MESKIQNRYNPDYVSPPGDTLLEVLEDRDMTQAELAERTGRPKKTINEIIKGKAAITPETALQLELVFNIPASFWNNHERRYREFLAQQEEKKRLAKQVPWLKEIPVTAMIKSGWIRRCGDKVEQLRELLNFFAVASPEQWEGIWLNNHIEFRKSQAFQSDAGAISAWLRRGEIEASKIACAPYNATNFREALRKIRALTVELPEIFQPKVVQLCAEAGVAVVFVPELPKTRTSGATHWLNADKALIQLSLRYKTDDHLWFTFFHEAGHILLHGKRDFFLEGTGVVSVEDQEKENEANKFSADILIPPGDLKRFLASISKISQVNIIQFANEIGIAPGIVVGRLQHDGLLPPSHCNDLKQRWEWALDEQKN
;
A
#
# COMPACT_ATOMS: atom_id res chain seq x y z
N MET A 1 9.84 7.79 21.78
CA MET A 1 8.79 8.81 21.98
C MET A 1 7.86 8.30 23.07
N GLU A 2 7.73 9.04 24.15
CA GLU A 2 6.83 8.69 25.25
C GLU A 2 5.40 8.51 24.72
N SER A 3 4.84 7.33 24.97
CA SER A 3 3.44 7.00 24.74
C SER A 3 2.58 7.93 25.62
N LYS A 4 2.21 9.10 25.09
CA LYS A 4 1.14 9.91 25.67
C LYS A 4 -0.11 9.05 25.68
N ILE A 5 -0.51 8.57 26.86
CA ILE A 5 -1.79 7.93 27.08
C ILE A 5 -2.85 9.00 26.74
N GLN A 6 -3.35 8.97 25.50
CA GLN A 6 -4.55 9.70 25.14
C GLN A 6 -5.71 8.96 25.81
N ASN A 7 -6.16 9.45 26.96
CA ASN A 7 -7.44 9.05 27.54
C ASN A 7 -8.54 9.42 26.54
N ARG A 8 -8.95 8.45 25.72
CA ARG A 8 -10.10 8.58 24.83
C ARG A 8 -11.35 8.31 25.66
N TYR A 9 -12.23 9.30 25.76
CA TYR A 9 -13.56 9.11 26.33
C TYR A 9 -14.33 8.13 25.44
N ASN A 10 -14.42 6.87 25.87
CA ASN A 10 -15.15 5.81 25.19
C ASN A 10 -16.13 5.18 26.19
N PRO A 11 -17.28 5.81 26.44
CA PRO A 11 -18.23 5.33 27.43
C PRO A 11 -18.84 4.00 26.99
N ASP A 12 -18.93 3.03 27.91
CA ASP A 12 -19.58 1.74 27.66
C ASP A 12 -21.11 1.87 27.50
N TYR A 13 -21.65 3.04 27.85
CA TYR A 13 -23.05 3.37 27.75
C TYR A 13 -23.22 4.88 27.50
N VAL A 14 -24.03 5.23 26.51
CA VAL A 14 -24.52 6.58 26.29
C VAL A 14 -26.04 6.54 26.43
N SER A 15 -26.58 7.32 27.37
CA SER A 15 -28.04 7.40 27.55
C SER A 15 -28.69 7.94 26.26
N PRO A 16 -29.81 7.37 25.83
CA PRO A 16 -30.63 7.95 24.78
C PRO A 16 -31.07 9.38 25.15
N PRO A 17 -31.09 10.33 24.20
CA PRO A 17 -31.67 11.66 24.41
C PRO A 17 -33.12 11.63 24.88
N GLY A 18 -33.83 10.54 24.55
CA GLY A 18 -35.19 10.26 24.97
C GLY A 18 -35.36 10.10 26.49
N ASP A 19 -34.34 9.61 27.20
CA ASP A 19 -34.37 9.49 28.66
C ASP A 19 -34.31 10.89 29.29
N THR A 20 -33.37 11.73 28.84
CA THR A 20 -33.30 13.14 29.27
C THR A 20 -34.58 13.91 28.92
N LEU A 21 -35.18 13.64 27.76
CA LEU A 21 -36.47 14.23 27.40
C LEU A 21 -37.58 13.79 28.36
N LEU A 22 -37.57 12.54 28.81
CA LEU A 22 -38.53 12.01 29.77
C LEU A 22 -38.35 12.66 31.15
N GLU A 23 -37.11 12.80 31.62
CA GLU A 23 -36.79 13.52 32.87
C GLU A 23 -37.30 14.97 32.84
N VAL A 24 -37.06 15.69 31.74
CA VAL A 24 -37.55 17.08 31.57
C VAL A 24 -39.08 17.16 31.54
N LEU A 25 -39.75 16.13 31.03
CA LEU A 25 -41.21 16.05 31.06
C LEU A 25 -41.74 15.82 32.47
N GLU A 26 -41.11 14.93 33.24
CA GLU A 26 -41.45 14.64 34.64
C GLU A 26 -41.22 15.86 35.54
N ASP A 27 -40.09 16.56 35.40
CA ASP A 27 -39.78 17.78 36.14
C ASP A 27 -40.78 18.92 35.91
N ARG A 28 -41.53 18.88 34.80
CA ARG A 28 -42.52 19.88 34.41
C ARG A 28 -43.96 19.42 34.52
N ASP A 29 -44.19 18.23 35.09
CA ASP A 29 -45.50 17.57 35.12
C ASP A 29 -46.19 17.55 33.73
N MET A 30 -45.40 17.44 32.65
CA MET A 30 -45.87 17.52 31.26
C MET A 30 -45.99 16.14 30.64
N THR A 31 -47.14 15.84 30.02
CA THR A 31 -47.32 14.54 29.34
C THR A 31 -46.69 14.52 27.94
N GLN A 32 -46.35 13.33 27.42
CA GLN A 32 -45.90 13.16 26.02
C GLN A 32 -46.94 13.65 24.99
N ALA A 33 -48.23 13.59 25.34
CA ALA A 33 -49.31 14.07 24.48
C ALA A 33 -49.31 15.60 24.42
N GLU A 34 -49.11 16.26 25.56
CA GLU A 34 -48.99 17.70 25.63
C GLU A 34 -47.74 18.20 24.91
N LEU A 35 -46.59 17.53 25.06
CA LEU A 35 -45.39 17.88 24.29
C LEU A 35 -45.62 17.76 22.77
N ALA A 36 -46.31 16.71 22.34
CA ALA A 36 -46.66 16.51 20.94
C ALA A 36 -47.50 17.67 20.40
N GLU A 37 -48.49 18.13 21.17
CA GLU A 37 -49.31 19.30 20.84
C GLU A 37 -48.49 20.60 20.79
N ARG A 38 -47.66 20.87 21.81
CA ARG A 38 -46.81 22.07 21.89
C ARG A 38 -45.77 22.15 20.78
N THR A 39 -45.23 21.01 20.34
CA THR A 39 -44.23 20.94 19.27
C THR A 39 -44.83 20.80 17.88
N GLY A 40 -46.15 20.58 17.77
CA GLY A 40 -46.83 20.26 16.52
C GLY A 40 -46.39 18.93 15.90
N ARG A 41 -45.83 18.00 16.70
CA ARG A 41 -45.35 16.70 16.23
C ARG A 41 -46.36 15.59 16.53
N PRO A 42 -46.41 14.52 15.73
CA PRO A 42 -47.22 13.35 16.07
C PRO A 42 -46.79 12.77 17.41
N LYS A 43 -47.75 12.42 18.28
CA LYS A 43 -47.49 11.74 19.56
C LYS A 43 -46.64 10.47 19.38
N LYS A 44 -46.82 9.76 18.26
CA LYS A 44 -46.00 8.60 17.88
C LYS A 44 -44.52 8.97 17.76
N THR A 45 -44.20 10.12 17.14
CA THR A 45 -42.82 10.59 16.97
C THR A 45 -42.19 10.90 18.32
N ILE A 46 -42.90 11.61 19.21
CA ILE A 46 -42.42 11.89 20.57
C ILE A 46 -42.17 10.57 21.33
N ASN A 47 -43.07 9.60 21.22
CA ASN A 47 -42.90 8.31 21.87
C ASN A 47 -41.69 7.51 21.34
N GLU A 48 -41.45 7.53 20.03
CA GLU A 48 -40.29 6.86 19.44
C GLU A 48 -38.97 7.59 19.72
N ILE A 49 -38.99 8.93 19.91
CA ILE A 49 -37.83 9.70 20.41
C ILE A 49 -37.50 9.28 21.83
N ILE A 50 -38.50 9.21 22.71
CA ILE A 50 -38.33 8.77 24.11
C ILE A 50 -37.78 7.35 24.17
N LYS A 51 -38.24 6.46 23.30
CA LYS A 51 -37.70 5.09 23.17
C LYS A 51 -36.34 5.00 22.47
N GLY A 52 -35.74 6.13 22.06
CA GLY A 52 -34.46 6.19 21.34
C GLY A 52 -34.48 5.64 19.90
N LYS A 53 -35.66 5.31 19.36
CA LYS A 53 -35.80 4.76 18.00
C LYS A 53 -35.85 5.83 16.93
N ALA A 54 -36.49 6.96 17.20
CA ALA A 54 -36.46 8.13 16.34
C ALA A 54 -35.41 9.13 16.83
N ALA A 55 -34.75 9.81 15.90
CA ALA A 55 -33.76 10.83 16.22
C ALA A 55 -34.42 12.17 16.52
N ILE A 56 -33.86 12.92 17.46
CA ILE A 56 -34.11 14.36 17.58
C ILE A 56 -33.39 15.05 16.42
N THR A 57 -34.16 15.49 15.41
CA THR A 57 -33.60 16.27 14.29
C THR A 57 -33.28 17.70 14.73
N PRO A 58 -32.45 18.46 13.99
CA PRO A 58 -32.20 19.86 14.29
C PRO A 58 -33.47 20.71 14.42
N GLU A 59 -34.48 20.46 13.58
CA GLU A 59 -35.78 21.12 13.66
C GLU A 59 -36.55 20.71 14.91
N THR A 60 -36.45 19.43 15.32
CA THR A 60 -37.04 18.94 16.57
C THR A 60 -36.39 19.62 17.77
N ALA A 61 -35.06 19.74 17.77
CA ALA A 61 -34.32 20.40 18.82
C ALA A 61 -34.70 21.88 18.99
N LEU A 62 -34.92 22.61 17.90
CA LEU A 62 -35.41 24.00 17.94
C LEU A 62 -36.81 24.09 18.56
N GLN A 63 -37.71 23.16 18.24
CA GLN A 63 -39.04 23.11 18.86
C GLN A 63 -38.97 22.77 20.35
N LEU A 64 -38.11 21.82 20.73
CA LEU A 64 -37.85 21.49 22.13
C LEU A 64 -37.25 22.69 22.89
N GLU A 65 -36.41 23.49 22.25
CA GLU A 65 -35.90 24.74 22.84
C GLU A 65 -37.02 25.74 23.10
N LEU A 66 -37.94 25.93 22.16
CA LEU A 66 -39.08 26.82 22.38
C LEU A 66 -39.99 26.35 23.53
N VAL A 67 -40.18 25.04 23.68
CA VAL A 67 -41.04 24.47 24.74
C VAL A 67 -40.34 24.45 26.10
N PHE A 68 -39.06 24.09 26.12
CA PHE A 68 -38.31 23.82 27.35
C PHE A 68 -37.33 24.93 27.75
N ASN A 69 -37.08 25.91 26.89
CA ASN A 69 -36.02 26.90 27.08
C ASN A 69 -34.64 26.25 27.36
N ILE A 70 -34.43 25.04 26.81
CA ILE A 70 -33.17 24.31 26.82
C ILE A 70 -32.57 24.43 25.42
N PRO A 71 -31.35 24.94 25.26
CA PRO A 71 -30.79 25.22 23.93
C PRO A 71 -30.86 24.03 22.97
N ALA A 72 -31.24 24.24 21.71
CA ALA A 72 -31.29 23.18 20.70
C ALA A 72 -29.93 22.48 20.52
N SER A 73 -28.84 23.20 20.76
CA SER A 73 -27.48 22.67 20.74
C SER A 73 -27.26 21.57 21.78
N PHE A 74 -27.93 21.63 22.94
CA PHE A 74 -27.87 20.58 23.95
C PHE A 74 -28.43 19.27 23.40
N TRP A 75 -29.65 19.30 22.86
CA TRP A 75 -30.33 18.13 22.29
C TRP A 75 -29.56 17.55 21.10
N ASN A 76 -29.11 18.40 20.17
CA ASN A 76 -28.35 17.97 19.00
C ASN A 76 -27.02 17.29 19.39
N ASN A 77 -26.30 17.84 20.39
CA ASN A 77 -25.06 17.23 20.86
C ASN A 77 -25.30 15.88 21.55
N HIS A 78 -26.39 15.75 22.30
CA HIS A 78 -26.76 14.50 22.95
C HIS A 78 -27.16 13.42 21.93
N GLU A 79 -28.01 13.80 20.95
CA GLU A 79 -28.42 12.92 19.84
C GLU A 79 -27.21 12.44 19.05
N ARG A 80 -26.30 13.35 18.67
CA ARG A 80 -25.08 12.99 17.94
C ARG A 80 -24.28 11.92 18.68
N ARG A 81 -24.00 12.13 19.97
CA ARG A 81 -23.23 11.18 20.79
C ARG A 81 -23.91 9.82 20.87
N TYR A 82 -25.22 9.78 21.06
CA TYR A 82 -25.97 8.54 21.15
C TYR A 82 -25.98 7.78 19.82
N ARG A 83 -26.20 8.47 18.69
CA ARG A 83 -26.17 7.84 17.36
C ARG A 83 -24.79 7.35 16.97
N GLU A 84 -23.73 8.10 17.28
CA GLU A 84 -22.35 7.66 17.12
C GLU A 84 -22.08 6.38 17.91
N PHE A 85 -22.51 6.31 19.17
CA PHE A 85 -22.38 5.11 20.00
C PHE A 85 -23.12 3.91 19.40
N LEU A 86 -24.38 4.08 18.97
CA LEU A 86 -25.14 3.01 18.31
C LEU A 86 -24.45 2.51 17.03
N ALA A 87 -23.98 3.43 16.18
CA ALA A 87 -23.30 3.10 14.94
C ALA A 87 -21.97 2.36 15.20
N GLN A 88 -21.20 2.77 16.21
CA GLN A 88 -19.98 2.07 16.61
C GLN A 88 -20.27 0.64 17.11
N GLN A 89 -21.34 0.46 17.88
CA GLN A 89 -21.74 -0.86 18.38
C GLN A 89 -22.20 -1.79 17.25
N GLU A 90 -22.96 -1.27 16.30
CA GLU A 90 -23.36 -2.01 15.10
C GLU A 90 -22.15 -2.38 14.25
N GLU A 91 -21.25 -1.42 14.02
CA GLU A 91 -20.01 -1.65 13.27
C GLU A 91 -19.13 -2.71 13.94
N LYS A 92 -18.98 -2.66 15.26
CA LYS A 92 -18.23 -3.68 16.02
C LYS A 92 -18.84 -5.07 15.83
N LYS A 93 -20.17 -5.18 15.86
CA LYS A 93 -20.88 -6.46 15.59
C LYS A 93 -20.69 -6.92 14.14
N ARG A 94 -20.69 -5.99 13.18
CA ARG A 94 -20.45 -6.29 11.76
C ARG A 94 -19.04 -6.83 11.56
N LEU A 95 -18.02 -6.10 12.04
CA LEU A 95 -16.62 -6.48 11.95
C LEU A 95 -16.31 -7.79 12.69
N ALA A 96 -16.97 -8.07 13.82
CA ALA A 96 -16.82 -9.34 14.53
C ALA A 96 -17.10 -10.57 13.65
N LYS A 97 -18.03 -10.47 12.69
CA LYS A 97 -18.34 -11.53 11.73
C LYS A 97 -17.25 -11.72 10.67
N GLN A 98 -16.46 -10.69 10.41
CA GLN A 98 -15.42 -10.65 9.38
C GLN A 98 -14.02 -10.97 9.92
N VAL A 99 -13.87 -11.16 11.23
CA VAL A 99 -12.60 -11.56 11.88
C VAL A 99 -11.88 -12.75 11.23
N PRO A 100 -12.55 -13.79 10.69
CA PRO A 100 -11.86 -14.90 10.01
C PRO A 100 -10.92 -14.46 8.88
N TRP A 101 -11.22 -13.35 8.19
CA TRP A 101 -10.41 -12.81 7.09
C TRP A 101 -8.99 -12.43 7.51
N LEU A 102 -8.75 -12.15 8.80
CA LEU A 102 -7.39 -11.92 9.34
C LEU A 102 -6.42 -13.08 9.04
N LYS A 103 -6.92 -14.29 8.79
CA LYS A 103 -6.09 -15.46 8.47
C LYS A 103 -5.58 -15.47 7.03
N GLU A 104 -6.21 -14.71 6.13
CA GLU A 104 -5.84 -14.63 4.72
C GLU A 104 -4.68 -13.67 4.48
N ILE A 105 -4.46 -12.75 5.43
CA ILE A 105 -3.42 -11.73 5.37
C ILE A 105 -2.30 -12.09 6.37
N PRO A 106 -1.00 -11.87 6.05
CA PRO A 106 0.11 -12.15 6.95
C PRO A 106 0.25 -11.10 8.07
N VAL A 107 -0.79 -10.92 8.89
CA VAL A 107 -0.91 -9.90 9.96
C VAL A 107 0.30 -9.92 10.90
N THR A 108 0.73 -11.10 11.34
CA THR A 108 1.89 -11.23 12.25
C THR A 108 3.17 -10.69 11.64
N ALA A 109 3.40 -10.94 10.34
CA ALA A 109 4.59 -10.44 9.65
C ALA A 109 4.51 -8.91 9.44
N MET A 110 3.31 -8.39 9.14
CA MET A 110 3.07 -6.95 9.02
C MET A 110 3.30 -6.23 10.36
N ILE A 111 2.85 -6.79 11.49
CA ILE A 111 3.12 -6.26 12.84
C ILE A 111 4.62 -6.28 13.13
N LYS A 112 5.30 -7.41 12.89
CA LYS A 112 6.74 -7.54 13.11
C LYS A 112 7.56 -6.54 12.29
N SER A 113 7.09 -6.22 11.08
CA SER A 113 7.72 -5.25 10.18
C SER A 113 7.32 -3.80 10.48
N GLY A 114 6.48 -3.56 11.51
CA GLY A 114 6.02 -2.23 11.91
C GLY A 114 5.03 -1.58 10.92
N TRP A 115 4.40 -2.36 10.04
CA TRP A 115 3.48 -1.83 9.02
C TRP A 115 2.10 -1.50 9.59
N ILE A 116 1.68 -2.27 10.60
CA ILE A 116 0.43 -2.08 11.33
C ILE A 116 0.68 -2.28 12.83
N ARG A 117 -0.17 -1.67 13.66
CA ARG A 117 -0.07 -1.83 15.12
C ARG A 117 -0.72 -3.14 15.56
N ARG A 118 -0.20 -3.71 16.64
CA ARG A 118 -0.83 -4.82 17.35
C ARG A 118 -1.96 -4.30 18.23
N CYS A 119 -3.15 -4.87 18.08
CA CYS A 119 -4.32 -4.52 18.89
C CYS A 119 -4.60 -5.57 19.97
N GLY A 120 -5.28 -5.17 21.04
CA GLY A 120 -5.64 -6.06 22.15
C GLY A 120 -6.74 -7.06 21.80
N ASP A 121 -7.67 -6.69 20.91
CA ASP A 121 -8.75 -7.55 20.42
C ASP A 121 -8.73 -7.71 18.90
N LYS A 122 -9.36 -8.79 18.42
CA LYS A 122 -9.36 -9.16 17.00
C LYS A 122 -10.19 -8.22 16.13
N VAL A 123 -11.22 -7.57 16.68
CA VAL A 123 -12.07 -6.66 15.92
C VAL A 123 -11.31 -5.37 15.64
N GLU A 124 -10.61 -4.83 16.64
CA GLU A 124 -9.72 -3.70 16.45
C GLU A 124 -8.51 -4.06 15.58
N GLN A 125 -7.99 -5.29 15.66
CA GLN A 125 -6.95 -5.74 14.74
C GLN A 125 -7.44 -5.77 13.28
N LEU A 126 -8.68 -6.21 13.05
CA LEU A 126 -9.33 -6.15 11.75
C LEU A 126 -9.53 -4.71 11.28
N ARG A 127 -9.97 -3.81 12.17
CA ARG A 127 -10.12 -2.39 11.85
C ARG A 127 -8.79 -1.75 11.45
N GLU A 128 -7.71 -2.01 12.19
CA GLU A 128 -6.36 -1.53 11.84
C GLU A 128 -5.93 -2.04 10.46
N LEU A 129 -6.23 -3.29 10.14
CA LEU A 129 -5.91 -3.87 8.84
C LEU A 129 -6.71 -3.24 7.70
N LEU A 130 -8.02 -3.04 7.89
CA LEU A 130 -8.89 -2.35 6.94
C LEU A 130 -8.42 -0.89 6.71
N ASN A 131 -7.99 -0.21 7.77
CA ASN A 131 -7.39 1.12 7.67
C ASN A 131 -6.09 1.11 6.85
N PHE A 132 -5.21 0.12 7.06
CA PHE A 132 -3.98 -0.04 6.28
C PHE A 132 -4.28 -0.18 4.78
N PHE A 133 -5.26 -1.01 4.43
CA PHE A 133 -5.71 -1.18 3.05
C PHE A 133 -6.56 -0.03 2.50
N ALA A 134 -7.00 0.90 3.36
CA ALA A 134 -7.93 1.97 3.03
C ALA A 134 -9.27 1.47 2.42
N VAL A 135 -9.82 0.40 3.01
CA VAL A 135 -11.07 -0.25 2.56
C VAL A 135 -12.06 -0.43 3.70
N ALA A 136 -13.36 -0.41 3.39
CA ALA A 136 -14.42 -0.51 4.41
C ALA A 136 -14.72 -1.95 4.88
N SER A 137 -14.32 -2.95 4.08
CA SER A 137 -14.57 -4.36 4.38
C SER A 137 -13.67 -5.31 3.55
N PRO A 138 -13.56 -6.59 3.96
CA PRO A 138 -12.88 -7.62 3.16
C PRO A 138 -13.44 -7.77 1.75
N GLU A 139 -14.76 -7.64 1.57
CA GLU A 139 -15.39 -7.77 0.25
C GLU A 139 -14.93 -6.65 -0.70
N GLN A 140 -14.69 -5.43 -0.19
CA GLN A 140 -14.12 -4.35 -0.99
C GLN A 140 -12.63 -4.54 -1.24
N TRP A 141 -11.90 -5.14 -0.29
CA TRP A 141 -10.52 -5.55 -0.53
C TRP A 141 -10.46 -6.56 -1.69
N GLU A 142 -11.32 -7.58 -1.70
CA GLU A 142 -11.40 -8.55 -2.81
C GLU A 142 -11.72 -7.85 -4.13
N GLY A 143 -12.69 -6.91 -4.13
CA GLY A 143 -13.04 -6.11 -5.30
C GLY A 143 -11.85 -5.31 -5.87
N ILE A 144 -11.09 -4.64 -5.03
CA ILE A 144 -9.97 -3.80 -5.47
C ILE A 144 -8.78 -4.66 -5.87
N TRP A 145 -8.35 -5.58 -5.00
CA TRP A 145 -7.07 -6.26 -5.14
C TRP A 145 -7.14 -7.56 -5.94
N LEU A 146 -8.26 -8.28 -5.89
CA LEU A 146 -8.44 -9.50 -6.69
C LEU A 146 -9.18 -9.22 -8.00
N ASN A 147 -10.17 -8.32 -7.97
CA ASN A 147 -11.04 -8.15 -9.14
C ASN A 147 -10.52 -7.17 -10.19
N ASN A 148 -9.92 -6.05 -9.80
CA ASN A 148 -9.40 -5.05 -10.75
C ASN A 148 -8.05 -5.45 -11.35
N HIS A 149 -7.31 -6.33 -10.69
CA HIS A 149 -6.06 -6.85 -11.22
C HIS A 149 -6.31 -8.23 -11.82
N ILE A 150 -6.94 -8.24 -13.00
CA ILE A 150 -7.32 -9.45 -13.74
C ILE A 150 -6.12 -10.38 -13.98
N GLU A 151 -4.91 -9.82 -14.11
CA GLU A 151 -3.65 -10.54 -14.26
C GLU A 151 -3.29 -11.37 -13.01
N PHE A 152 -3.58 -10.86 -11.80
CA PHE A 152 -3.33 -11.57 -10.56
C PHE A 152 -4.18 -12.83 -10.39
N ARG A 153 -5.41 -12.86 -10.93
CA ARG A 153 -6.29 -14.04 -10.77
C ARG A 153 -5.78 -15.28 -11.47
N LYS A 154 -4.92 -15.12 -12.47
CA LYS A 154 -4.63 -16.17 -13.43
C LYS A 154 -3.32 -16.92 -13.17
N SER A 155 -2.44 -16.43 -12.28
CA SER A 155 -1.26 -17.20 -11.85
C SER A 155 -1.59 -18.07 -10.63
N GLN A 156 -1.32 -19.38 -10.73
CA GLN A 156 -1.56 -20.33 -9.63
C GLN A 156 -0.81 -19.97 -8.34
N ALA A 157 0.38 -19.38 -8.46
CA ALA A 157 1.20 -18.97 -7.33
C ALA A 157 0.64 -17.74 -6.58
N PHE A 158 -0.14 -16.88 -7.24
CA PHE A 158 -0.79 -15.73 -6.60
C PHE A 158 -2.04 -16.14 -5.82
N GLN A 159 -2.84 -17.08 -6.34
CA GLN A 159 -4.05 -17.55 -5.66
C GLN A 159 -3.75 -18.09 -4.24
N SER A 160 -2.56 -18.63 -3.99
CA SER A 160 -2.18 -19.10 -2.66
C SER A 160 -1.78 -17.99 -1.68
N ASP A 161 -1.41 -16.80 -2.16
CA ASP A 161 -0.68 -15.78 -1.37
C ASP A 161 -1.15 -14.33 -1.60
N ALA A 162 -2.35 -14.13 -2.18
CA ALA A 162 -2.90 -12.82 -2.52
C ALA A 162 -2.92 -11.80 -1.37
N GLY A 163 -3.11 -12.27 -0.13
CA GLY A 163 -3.04 -11.44 1.06
C GLY A 163 -1.66 -10.84 1.33
N ALA A 164 -0.59 -11.59 1.07
CA ALA A 164 0.78 -11.10 1.23
C ALA A 164 1.14 -10.10 0.13
N ILE A 165 0.76 -10.40 -1.11
CA ILE A 165 1.08 -9.57 -2.27
C ILE A 165 0.33 -8.24 -2.21
N SER A 166 -0.98 -8.25 -1.97
CA SER A 166 -1.75 -7.01 -1.79
C SER A 166 -1.22 -6.17 -0.62
N ALA A 167 -0.83 -6.79 0.50
CA ALA A 167 -0.23 -6.07 1.63
C ALA A 167 1.09 -5.40 1.25
N TRP A 168 1.94 -6.11 0.49
CA TRP A 168 3.21 -5.58 0.01
C TRP A 168 2.98 -4.42 -0.97
N LEU A 169 2.10 -4.58 -1.96
CA LEU A 169 1.76 -3.51 -2.92
C LEU A 169 1.19 -2.28 -2.22
N ARG A 170 0.23 -2.47 -1.30
CA ARG A 170 -0.34 -1.39 -0.51
C ARG A 170 0.74 -0.64 0.29
N ARG A 171 1.72 -1.36 0.85
CA ARG A 171 2.85 -0.73 1.53
C ARG A 171 3.64 0.17 0.58
N GLY A 172 3.88 -0.27 -0.66
CA GLY A 172 4.54 0.56 -1.66
C GLY A 172 3.75 1.81 -2.01
N GLU A 173 2.43 1.71 -2.18
CA GLU A 173 1.57 2.89 -2.40
C GLU A 173 1.67 3.90 -1.26
N ILE A 174 1.65 3.42 -0.01
CA ILE A 174 1.77 4.27 1.18
C ILE A 174 3.12 4.97 1.20
N GLU A 175 4.24 4.28 0.95
CA GLU A 175 5.56 4.90 0.89
C GLU A 175 5.69 5.86 -0.29
N ALA A 176 5.16 5.49 -1.45
CA ALA A 176 5.18 6.31 -2.65
C ALA A 176 4.40 7.61 -2.47
N SER A 177 3.31 7.59 -1.69
CA SER A 177 2.51 8.79 -1.39
C SER A 177 3.30 9.88 -0.66
N LYS A 178 4.37 9.51 0.06
CA LYS A 178 5.26 10.45 0.77
C LYS A 178 6.29 11.10 -0.14
N ILE A 179 6.51 10.55 -1.33
CA ILE A 179 7.47 11.07 -2.31
C ILE A 179 6.77 12.09 -3.19
N ALA A 180 7.18 13.36 -3.10
CA ALA A 180 6.74 14.38 -4.03
C ALA A 180 7.38 14.12 -5.40
N CYS A 181 6.56 14.06 -6.46
CA CYS A 181 7.03 13.83 -7.82
C CYS A 181 6.55 14.96 -8.74
N ALA A 182 7.36 15.29 -9.74
CA ALA A 182 6.91 16.11 -10.86
C ALA A 182 5.89 15.33 -11.72
N PRO A 183 5.14 15.97 -12.63
CA PRO A 183 4.31 15.25 -13.59
C PRO A 183 5.16 14.35 -14.49
N TYR A 184 4.67 13.14 -14.76
CA TYR A 184 5.41 12.15 -15.53
C TYR A 184 5.83 12.68 -16.91
N ASN A 185 7.11 12.50 -17.22
CA ASN A 185 7.66 12.83 -18.52
C ASN A 185 8.61 11.71 -18.99
N ALA A 186 8.22 11.01 -20.06
CA ALA A 186 8.98 9.88 -20.59
C ALA A 186 10.39 10.25 -21.08
N THR A 187 10.59 11.48 -21.58
CA THR A 187 11.92 11.94 -22.01
C THR A 187 12.82 12.15 -20.80
N ASN A 188 12.34 12.87 -19.78
CA ASN A 188 13.08 13.08 -18.53
C ASN A 188 13.37 11.74 -17.84
N PHE A 189 12.43 10.79 -17.86
CA PHE A 189 12.63 9.48 -17.26
C PHE A 189 13.73 8.69 -17.98
N ARG A 190 13.76 8.67 -19.32
CA ARG A 190 14.86 8.07 -20.08
C ARG A 190 16.21 8.71 -19.75
N GLU A 191 16.26 10.02 -19.56
CA GLU A 191 17.49 10.71 -19.15
C GLU A 191 17.91 10.35 -17.71
N ALA A 192 16.95 10.27 -16.79
CA ALA A 192 17.17 9.80 -15.42
C ALA A 192 17.76 8.39 -15.42
N LEU A 193 17.21 7.46 -16.19
CA LEU A 193 17.70 6.08 -16.31
C LEU A 193 19.15 6.01 -16.80
N ARG A 194 19.55 6.85 -17.75
CA ARG A 194 20.96 6.93 -18.20
C ARG A 194 21.90 7.35 -17.07
N LYS A 195 21.49 8.32 -16.25
CA LYS A 195 22.26 8.75 -15.07
C LYS A 195 22.30 7.66 -14.01
N ILE A 196 21.17 6.99 -13.75
CA ILE A 196 21.04 5.91 -12.76
C ILE A 196 21.92 4.71 -13.12
N ARG A 197 22.05 4.37 -14.41
CA ARG A 197 22.95 3.29 -14.85
C ARG A 197 24.38 3.45 -14.32
N ALA A 198 24.89 4.68 -14.28
CA ALA A 198 26.23 4.96 -13.75
C ALA A 198 26.31 4.81 -12.22
N LEU A 199 25.19 4.82 -11.50
CA LEU A 199 25.15 4.63 -10.04
C LEU A 199 25.26 3.16 -9.63
N THR A 200 25.29 2.22 -10.58
CA THR A 200 25.37 0.79 -10.27
C THR A 200 26.63 0.40 -9.49
N VAL A 201 27.72 1.17 -9.64
CA VAL A 201 28.99 0.99 -8.93
C VAL A 201 29.02 1.60 -7.52
N GLU A 202 28.01 2.41 -7.18
CA GLU A 202 27.96 3.14 -5.92
C GLU A 202 27.37 2.28 -4.79
N LEU A 203 27.63 2.68 -3.54
CA LEU A 203 27.05 2.03 -2.36
C LEU A 203 25.56 2.42 -2.16
N PRO A 204 24.75 1.58 -1.48
CA PRO A 204 23.33 1.85 -1.22
C PRO A 204 23.03 3.23 -0.64
N GLU A 205 23.86 3.70 0.30
CA GLU A 205 23.71 5.01 0.95
C GLU A 205 23.85 6.18 -0.05
N ILE A 206 24.48 5.94 -1.19
CA ILE A 206 24.71 6.91 -2.25
C ILE A 206 23.68 6.75 -3.36
N PHE A 207 23.50 5.54 -3.92
CA PHE A 207 22.64 5.37 -5.08
C PHE A 207 21.16 5.46 -4.71
N GLN A 208 20.73 4.92 -3.56
CA GLN A 208 19.32 4.85 -3.20
C GLN A 208 18.65 6.23 -3.17
N PRO A 209 19.17 7.25 -2.44
CA PRO A 209 18.57 8.58 -2.44
C PRO A 209 18.60 9.24 -3.83
N LYS A 210 19.68 9.04 -4.60
CA LYS A 210 19.83 9.58 -5.96
C LYS A 210 18.83 8.97 -6.94
N VAL A 211 18.60 7.66 -6.88
CA VAL A 211 17.60 6.96 -7.71
C VAL A 211 16.21 7.49 -7.41
N VAL A 212 15.85 7.59 -6.12
CA VAL A 212 14.55 8.14 -5.70
C VAL A 212 14.37 9.57 -6.23
N GLN A 213 15.40 10.42 -6.08
CA GLN A 213 15.35 11.80 -6.55
C GLN A 213 15.19 11.89 -8.08
N LEU A 214 16.09 11.25 -8.83
CA LEU A 214 16.11 11.34 -10.31
C LEU A 214 14.81 10.81 -10.93
N CYS A 215 14.25 9.74 -10.38
CA CYS A 215 12.96 9.22 -10.82
C CYS A 215 11.80 10.15 -10.44
N ALA A 216 11.81 10.71 -9.22
CA ALA A 216 10.75 11.62 -8.77
C ALA A 216 10.68 12.90 -9.60
N GLU A 217 11.82 13.43 -10.04
CA GLU A 217 11.92 14.56 -10.98
C GLU A 217 11.32 14.26 -12.36
N ALA A 218 11.17 12.97 -12.70
CA ALA A 218 10.55 12.50 -13.95
C ALA A 218 9.12 11.95 -13.75
N GLY A 219 8.55 12.06 -12.55
CA GLY A 219 7.21 11.57 -12.21
C GLY A 219 7.09 10.09 -11.88
N VAL A 220 8.19 9.47 -11.44
CA VAL A 220 8.22 8.07 -11.01
C VAL A 220 8.67 7.99 -9.55
N ALA A 221 7.80 7.50 -8.68
CA ALA A 221 8.17 7.18 -7.30
C ALA A 221 8.85 5.81 -7.27
N VAL A 222 10.07 5.75 -6.73
CA VAL A 222 10.76 4.48 -6.48
C VAL A 222 10.75 4.21 -4.99
N VAL A 223 10.29 3.03 -4.59
CA VAL A 223 10.25 2.61 -3.18
C VAL A 223 10.90 1.25 -2.99
N PHE A 224 11.60 1.10 -1.88
CA PHE A 224 12.26 -0.13 -1.46
C PHE A 224 11.47 -0.69 -0.28
N VAL A 225 10.76 -1.80 -0.48
CA VAL A 225 9.86 -2.38 0.51
C VAL A 225 10.21 -3.85 0.74
N PRO A 226 10.66 -4.26 1.94
CA PRO A 226 10.97 -5.66 2.23
C PRO A 226 9.80 -6.60 1.90
N GLU A 227 10.10 -7.77 1.35
CA GLU A 227 9.07 -8.77 1.09
C GLU A 227 8.42 -9.27 2.40
N LEU A 228 7.11 -9.49 2.36
CA LEU A 228 6.44 -10.31 3.36
C LEU A 228 6.64 -11.79 3.02
N PRO A 229 6.55 -12.70 4.02
CA PRO A 229 6.54 -14.12 3.74
C PRO A 229 5.54 -14.47 2.65
N LYS A 230 5.98 -15.28 1.69
CA LYS A 230 5.19 -15.77 0.55
C LYS A 230 4.84 -14.75 -0.55
N THR A 231 5.33 -13.50 -0.48
CA THR A 231 5.16 -12.53 -1.58
C THR A 231 5.85 -13.01 -2.86
N ARG A 232 7.11 -13.48 -2.75
CA ARG A 232 7.88 -14.08 -3.86
C ARG A 232 7.88 -13.22 -5.13
N THR A 233 8.06 -11.92 -4.98
CA THR A 233 8.20 -10.97 -6.10
C THR A 233 9.44 -10.12 -5.89
N SER A 234 10.13 -9.77 -6.98
CA SER A 234 11.32 -8.91 -6.93
C SER A 234 10.96 -7.44 -7.15
N GLY A 235 9.95 -7.18 -7.98
CA GLY A 235 9.54 -5.86 -8.43
C GLY A 235 8.06 -5.79 -8.80
N ALA A 236 7.50 -4.59 -8.71
CA ALA A 236 6.20 -4.26 -9.26
C ALA A 236 6.16 -2.84 -9.80
N THR A 237 5.34 -2.64 -10.83
CA THR A 237 5.11 -1.35 -11.46
C THR A 237 3.65 -1.12 -11.73
N HIS A 238 3.17 0.07 -11.36
CA HIS A 238 1.87 0.55 -11.80
C HIS A 238 1.73 2.06 -11.68
N TRP A 239 0.67 2.59 -12.29
CA TRP A 239 0.34 4.00 -12.23
C TRP A 239 -0.54 4.29 -11.02
N LEU A 240 -0.10 5.22 -10.15
CA LEU A 240 -0.88 5.68 -9.00
C LEU A 240 -1.96 6.67 -9.43
N ASN A 241 -1.67 7.45 -10.47
CA ASN A 241 -2.59 8.34 -11.16
C ASN A 241 -2.05 8.66 -12.56
N ALA A 242 -2.69 9.57 -13.29
CA ALA A 242 -2.31 9.92 -14.66
C ALA A 242 -0.86 10.44 -14.80
N ASP A 243 -0.31 11.05 -13.74
CA ASP A 243 0.95 11.79 -13.79
C ASP A 243 2.04 11.19 -12.89
N LYS A 244 1.76 10.10 -12.17
CA LYS A 244 2.70 9.48 -11.23
C LYS A 244 2.68 7.96 -11.34
N ALA A 245 3.82 7.41 -11.73
CA ALA A 245 4.07 5.98 -11.72
C ALA A 245 4.80 5.55 -10.43
N LEU A 246 4.69 4.27 -10.08
CA LEU A 246 5.37 3.63 -8.96
C LEU A 246 6.23 2.48 -9.49
N ILE A 247 7.49 2.44 -9.06
CA ILE A 247 8.36 1.25 -9.09
C ILE A 247 8.59 0.83 -7.64
N GLN A 248 8.22 -0.40 -7.31
CA GLN A 248 8.39 -0.98 -5.99
C GLN A 248 9.35 -2.16 -6.05
N LEU A 249 10.40 -2.16 -5.22
CA LEU A 249 11.47 -3.15 -5.23
C LEU A 249 11.58 -3.87 -3.88
N SER A 250 11.68 -5.21 -3.90
CA SER A 250 11.72 -6.03 -2.68
C SER A 250 13.12 -6.45 -2.22
N LEU A 251 14.15 -6.18 -3.04
CA LEU A 251 15.51 -6.71 -2.87
C LEU A 251 15.56 -8.25 -2.76
N ARG A 252 14.63 -8.96 -3.40
CA ARG A 252 14.69 -10.42 -3.52
C ARG A 252 16.04 -10.85 -4.14
N TYR A 253 16.58 -11.97 -3.66
CA TYR A 253 17.93 -12.48 -3.98
C TYR A 253 19.11 -11.65 -3.45
N LYS A 254 18.86 -10.40 -3.02
CA LYS A 254 19.82 -9.55 -2.30
C LYS A 254 21.12 -9.28 -3.05
N THR A 255 21.18 -9.46 -4.37
CA THR A 255 22.38 -9.14 -5.16
C THR A 255 22.17 -7.96 -6.09
N ASP A 256 23.25 -7.25 -6.37
CA ASP A 256 23.24 -6.05 -7.21
C ASP A 256 22.74 -6.31 -8.63
N ASP A 257 23.15 -7.42 -9.24
CA ASP A 257 22.68 -7.83 -10.57
C ASP A 257 21.15 -8.00 -10.65
N HIS A 258 20.55 -8.68 -9.67
CA HIS A 258 19.10 -8.85 -9.60
C HIS A 258 18.39 -7.51 -9.34
N LEU A 259 18.87 -6.70 -8.37
CA LEU A 259 18.22 -5.42 -8.09
C LEU A 259 18.20 -4.53 -9.33
N TRP A 260 19.35 -4.34 -9.97
CA TRP A 260 19.46 -3.42 -11.09
C TRP A 260 18.69 -3.96 -12.29
N PHE A 261 18.74 -5.26 -12.56
CA PHE A 261 17.95 -5.86 -13.62
C PHE A 261 16.45 -5.66 -13.39
N THR A 262 15.94 -5.95 -12.19
CA THR A 262 14.53 -5.71 -11.84
C THR A 262 14.18 -4.23 -11.96
N PHE A 263 14.98 -3.30 -11.40
CA PHE A 263 14.69 -1.87 -11.50
C PHE A 263 14.55 -1.39 -12.96
N PHE A 264 15.47 -1.76 -13.84
CA PHE A 264 15.38 -1.36 -15.25
C PHE A 264 14.29 -2.11 -16.01
N HIS A 265 13.93 -3.34 -15.60
CA HIS A 265 12.79 -4.08 -16.13
C HIS A 265 11.48 -3.35 -15.82
N GLU A 266 11.28 -2.98 -14.55
CA GLU A 266 10.15 -2.17 -14.08
C GLU A 266 10.07 -0.82 -14.80
N ALA A 267 11.22 -0.15 -14.98
CA ALA A 267 11.29 1.08 -15.77
C ALA A 267 10.93 0.87 -17.25
N GLY A 268 11.24 -0.30 -17.81
CA GLY A 268 10.85 -0.73 -19.14
C GLY A 268 9.32 -0.76 -19.29
N HIS A 269 8.60 -1.35 -18.32
CA HIS A 269 7.14 -1.36 -18.33
C HIS A 269 6.53 0.05 -18.36
N ILE A 270 7.06 0.98 -17.57
CA ILE A 270 6.59 2.38 -17.56
C ILE A 270 6.79 3.07 -18.93
N LEU A 271 7.89 2.75 -19.63
CA LEU A 271 8.27 3.43 -20.87
C LEU A 271 7.66 2.81 -22.13
N LEU A 272 7.43 1.50 -22.13
CA LEU A 272 7.04 0.72 -23.30
C LEU A 272 5.55 0.36 -23.29
N HIS A 273 4.92 0.30 -22.12
CA HIS A 273 3.54 -0.18 -21.98
C HIS A 273 2.57 0.90 -21.47
N GLY A 274 1.27 0.58 -21.47
CA GLY A 274 0.21 1.57 -21.25
C GLY A 274 0.00 1.95 -19.80
N LYS A 275 -0.51 3.16 -19.53
CA LYS A 275 -0.78 3.66 -18.16
C LYS A 275 -1.84 2.87 -17.37
N ARG A 276 -2.60 1.99 -18.04
CA ARG A 276 -3.64 1.17 -17.41
C ARG A 276 -3.13 -0.21 -17.00
N ASP A 277 -1.90 -0.54 -17.39
CA ASP A 277 -1.34 -1.84 -17.15
C ASP A 277 -0.69 -1.85 -15.76
N PHE A 278 -0.85 -2.96 -15.06
CA PHE A 278 -0.28 -3.21 -13.75
C PHE A 278 0.65 -4.42 -13.91
N PHE A 279 1.92 -4.32 -13.54
CA PHE A 279 2.90 -5.39 -13.74
C PHE A 279 3.49 -5.86 -12.40
N LEU A 280 3.67 -7.17 -12.25
CA LEU A 280 4.26 -7.80 -11.08
C LEU A 280 5.24 -8.89 -11.51
N GLU A 281 6.52 -8.72 -11.20
CA GLU A 281 7.55 -9.69 -11.56
C GLU A 281 7.32 -11.01 -10.79
N GLY A 282 7.27 -12.13 -11.52
CA GLY A 282 7.22 -13.49 -10.95
C GLY A 282 5.82 -14.10 -10.83
N THR A 283 4.75 -13.39 -11.20
CA THR A 283 3.42 -13.99 -11.38
C THR A 283 3.25 -14.42 -12.83
N GLY A 284 3.39 -15.72 -13.09
CA GLY A 284 3.54 -16.31 -14.43
C GLY A 284 2.64 -15.73 -15.53
N VAL A 285 3.22 -15.69 -16.73
CA VAL A 285 2.65 -15.15 -17.97
C VAL A 285 1.36 -15.85 -18.36
N VAL A 286 0.37 -15.06 -18.79
CA VAL A 286 -1.00 -15.55 -18.95
C VAL A 286 -1.57 -15.42 -20.35
N SER A 287 -1.03 -14.50 -21.14
CA SER A 287 -1.35 -14.35 -22.55
C SER A 287 -0.08 -14.17 -23.37
N VAL A 288 -0.21 -14.30 -24.69
CA VAL A 288 0.90 -14.04 -25.62
C VAL A 288 1.31 -12.57 -25.54
N GLU A 289 0.34 -11.65 -25.42
CA GLU A 289 0.60 -10.21 -25.26
C GLU A 289 1.39 -9.92 -23.97
N ASP A 290 1.03 -10.55 -22.85
CA ASP A 290 1.78 -10.41 -21.59
C ASP A 290 3.22 -10.95 -21.76
N GLN A 291 3.39 -12.07 -22.48
CA GLN A 291 4.71 -12.62 -22.76
C GLN A 291 5.58 -11.66 -23.57
N GLU A 292 4.98 -11.00 -24.56
CA GLU A 292 5.66 -10.01 -25.41
C GLU A 292 6.10 -8.80 -24.57
N LYS A 293 5.21 -8.27 -23.73
CA LYS A 293 5.54 -7.16 -22.82
C LYS A 293 6.68 -7.52 -21.86
N GLU A 294 6.63 -8.70 -21.24
CA GLU A 294 7.71 -9.20 -20.38
C GLU A 294 9.05 -9.34 -21.15
N ASN A 295 9.00 -9.84 -22.38
CA ASN A 295 10.19 -9.96 -23.23
C ASN A 295 10.77 -8.59 -23.60
N GLU A 296 9.92 -7.60 -23.89
CA GLU A 296 10.32 -6.23 -24.17
C GLU A 296 10.96 -5.56 -22.95
N ALA A 297 10.37 -5.72 -21.76
CA ALA A 297 10.92 -5.19 -20.51
C ALA A 297 12.26 -5.86 -20.15
N ASN A 298 12.36 -7.18 -20.29
CA ASN A 298 13.61 -7.93 -20.13
C ASN A 298 14.68 -7.45 -21.10
N LYS A 299 14.34 -7.30 -22.38
CA LYS A 299 15.25 -6.77 -23.40
C LYS A 299 15.68 -5.34 -23.08
N PHE A 300 14.75 -4.49 -22.65
CA PHE A 300 15.05 -3.11 -22.27
C PHE A 300 16.06 -3.05 -21.12
N SER A 301 15.83 -3.83 -20.06
CA SER A 301 16.75 -3.92 -18.91
C SER A 301 18.13 -4.44 -19.31
N ALA A 302 18.15 -5.53 -20.09
CA ALA A 302 19.34 -6.13 -20.64
C ALA A 302 20.17 -5.13 -21.47
N ASP A 303 19.54 -4.42 -22.40
CA ASP A 303 20.20 -3.56 -23.37
C ASP A 303 20.60 -2.20 -22.79
N ILE A 304 19.87 -1.67 -21.79
CA ILE A 304 20.26 -0.43 -21.10
C ILE A 304 21.46 -0.67 -20.17
N LEU A 305 21.47 -1.77 -19.42
CA LEU A 305 22.57 -2.11 -18.52
C LEU A 305 23.85 -2.39 -19.32
N ILE A 306 23.76 -3.27 -20.32
CA ILE A 306 24.88 -3.65 -21.17
C ILE A 306 24.47 -3.49 -22.64
N PRO A 307 24.90 -2.40 -23.30
CA PRO A 307 24.57 -2.17 -24.70
C PRO A 307 25.01 -3.35 -25.58
N PRO A 308 24.17 -3.83 -26.52
CA PRO A 308 24.48 -5.01 -27.33
C PRO A 308 25.79 -4.90 -28.12
N GLY A 309 26.14 -3.69 -28.57
CA GLY A 309 27.39 -3.42 -29.27
C GLY A 309 28.62 -3.59 -28.38
N ASP A 310 28.53 -3.18 -27.10
CA ASP A 310 29.60 -3.36 -26.11
C ASP A 310 29.78 -4.84 -25.78
N LEU A 311 28.69 -5.56 -25.51
CA LEU A 311 28.74 -6.99 -25.22
C LEU A 311 29.35 -7.78 -26.39
N LYS A 312 28.97 -7.48 -27.63
CA LYS A 312 29.52 -8.13 -28.82
C LYS A 312 31.02 -7.88 -28.96
N ARG A 313 31.49 -6.64 -28.72
CA ARG A 313 32.92 -6.30 -28.74
C ARG A 313 33.69 -7.05 -27.67
N PHE A 314 33.16 -7.08 -26.45
CA PHE A 314 33.75 -7.80 -25.32
C PHE A 314 33.93 -9.29 -25.64
N LEU A 315 32.86 -9.96 -26.07
CA LEU A 315 32.91 -11.39 -26.39
C LEU A 315 33.85 -11.71 -27.56
N ALA A 316 33.97 -10.82 -28.54
CA ALA A 316 34.91 -10.99 -29.66
C ALA A 316 36.38 -10.75 -29.26
N SER A 317 36.62 -10.00 -28.18
CA SER A 317 37.98 -9.64 -27.72
C SER A 317 38.64 -10.68 -26.83
N ILE A 318 37.89 -11.69 -26.36
CA ILE A 318 38.35 -12.68 -25.38
C ILE A 318 38.25 -14.09 -25.92
N SER A 319 39.21 -14.95 -25.57
CA SER A 319 39.16 -16.39 -25.89
C SER A 319 38.42 -17.20 -24.83
N LYS A 320 38.39 -16.72 -23.57
CA LYS A 320 37.71 -17.33 -22.44
C LYS A 320 37.23 -16.25 -21.47
N ILE A 321 36.04 -16.46 -20.90
CA ILE A 321 35.50 -15.60 -19.84
C ILE A 321 36.29 -15.85 -18.56
N SER A 322 36.80 -14.78 -17.96
CA SER A 322 37.50 -14.78 -16.68
C SER A 322 37.08 -13.58 -15.83
N GLN A 323 37.31 -13.66 -14.53
CA GLN A 323 37.02 -12.58 -13.59
C GLN A 323 37.71 -11.27 -13.97
N VAL A 324 38.97 -11.33 -14.44
CA VAL A 324 39.75 -10.15 -14.85
C VAL A 324 39.08 -9.45 -16.02
N ASN A 325 38.68 -10.22 -17.04
CA ASN A 325 38.06 -9.70 -18.25
C ASN A 325 36.68 -9.09 -17.93
N ILE A 326 35.93 -9.71 -17.01
CA ILE A 326 34.62 -9.20 -16.55
C ILE A 326 34.80 -7.84 -15.85
N ILE A 327 35.74 -7.74 -14.91
CA ILE A 327 36.02 -6.48 -14.20
C ILE A 327 36.45 -5.40 -15.18
N GLN A 328 37.37 -5.72 -16.10
CA GLN A 328 37.85 -4.77 -17.09
C GLN A 328 36.70 -4.23 -17.95
N PHE A 329 35.87 -5.12 -18.49
CA PHE A 329 34.72 -4.73 -19.31
C PHE A 329 33.70 -3.89 -18.53
N ALA A 330 33.38 -4.29 -17.29
CA ALA A 330 32.46 -3.54 -16.43
C ALA A 330 32.96 -2.11 -16.18
N ASN A 331 34.26 -1.95 -15.93
CA ASN A 331 34.91 -0.63 -15.78
C ASN A 331 34.86 0.18 -17.08
N GLU A 332 35.12 -0.44 -18.24
CA GLU A 332 35.09 0.21 -19.55
C GLU A 332 33.71 0.81 -19.88
N ILE A 333 32.63 0.11 -19.50
CA ILE A 333 31.25 0.57 -19.76
C ILE A 333 30.61 1.28 -18.55
N GLY A 334 31.33 1.42 -17.44
CA GLY A 334 30.93 2.14 -16.23
C GLY A 334 29.75 1.52 -15.48
N ILE A 335 29.77 0.20 -15.23
CA ILE A 335 28.78 -0.50 -14.41
C ILE A 335 29.42 -1.45 -13.38
N ALA A 336 28.63 -1.92 -12.41
CA ALA A 336 29.10 -2.93 -11.46
C ALA A 336 29.44 -4.27 -12.15
N PRO A 337 30.58 -4.92 -11.80
CA PRO A 337 30.95 -6.22 -12.36
C PRO A 337 29.92 -7.33 -12.12
N GLY A 338 29.19 -7.28 -11.00
CA GLY A 338 28.12 -8.22 -10.67
C GLY A 338 27.04 -8.29 -11.77
N ILE A 339 26.69 -7.15 -12.37
CA ILE A 339 25.70 -7.07 -13.46
C ILE A 339 26.19 -7.81 -14.71
N VAL A 340 27.47 -7.68 -15.05
CA VAL A 340 28.08 -8.43 -16.17
C VAL A 340 28.03 -9.93 -15.88
N VAL A 341 28.35 -10.35 -14.64
CA VAL A 341 28.22 -11.76 -14.24
C VAL A 341 26.78 -12.25 -14.39
N GLY A 342 25.80 -11.49 -13.90
CA GLY A 342 24.38 -11.82 -14.02
C GLY A 342 23.96 -12.01 -15.47
N ARG A 343 24.35 -11.08 -16.37
CA ARG A 343 24.05 -11.18 -17.80
C ARG A 343 24.67 -12.42 -18.45
N LEU A 344 25.96 -12.67 -18.21
CA LEU A 344 26.64 -13.83 -18.81
C LEU A 344 26.08 -15.16 -18.30
N GLN A 345 25.66 -15.21 -17.03
CA GLN A 345 25.01 -16.39 -16.46
C GLN A 345 23.62 -16.63 -17.04
N HIS A 346 22.83 -15.57 -17.17
CA HIS A 346 21.50 -15.64 -17.80
C HIS A 346 21.59 -16.11 -19.26
N ASP A 347 22.56 -15.58 -20.03
CA ASP A 347 22.75 -15.93 -21.44
C ASP A 347 23.44 -17.30 -21.64
N GLY A 348 23.74 -18.04 -20.57
CA GLY A 348 24.36 -19.37 -20.62
C GLY A 348 25.84 -19.36 -21.01
N LEU A 349 26.48 -18.19 -21.04
CA LEU A 349 27.89 -18.01 -21.40
C LEU A 349 28.84 -18.24 -20.22
N LEU A 350 28.32 -18.12 -18.99
CA LEU A 350 29.05 -18.37 -17.75
C LEU A 350 28.20 -19.29 -16.85
N PRO A 351 28.74 -20.39 -16.28
CA PRO A 351 27.91 -21.24 -15.44
C PRO A 351 27.50 -20.51 -14.14
N PRO A 352 26.30 -20.76 -13.58
CA PRO A 352 25.74 -20.03 -12.43
C PRO A 352 26.60 -20.06 -11.15
N SER A 353 27.53 -21.00 -11.03
CA SER A 353 28.44 -21.12 -9.89
C SER A 353 29.70 -20.25 -9.98
N HIS A 354 29.99 -19.64 -11.13
CA HIS A 354 31.26 -18.94 -11.37
C HIS A 354 31.14 -17.42 -11.17
N CYS A 355 32.22 -16.81 -10.68
CA CYS A 355 32.40 -15.36 -10.50
C CYS A 355 31.34 -14.69 -9.61
N ASN A 356 30.64 -15.44 -8.76
CA ASN A 356 29.62 -14.89 -7.86
C ASN A 356 30.20 -13.98 -6.77
N ASP A 357 31.51 -14.04 -6.53
CA ASP A 357 32.26 -13.14 -5.66
C ASP A 357 32.35 -11.70 -6.21
N LEU A 358 32.08 -11.50 -7.50
CA LEU A 358 31.94 -10.17 -8.09
C LEU A 358 30.56 -9.52 -7.86
N LYS A 359 29.56 -10.30 -7.40
CA LYS A 359 28.23 -9.77 -7.09
C LYS A 359 28.24 -9.19 -5.68
N GLN A 360 27.72 -7.98 -5.55
CA GLN A 360 27.54 -7.39 -4.23
C GLN A 360 26.29 -7.97 -3.58
N ARG A 361 26.33 -8.19 -2.26
CA ARG A 361 25.18 -8.63 -1.48
C ARG A 361 24.76 -7.56 -0.49
N TRP A 362 23.47 -7.29 -0.43
CA TRP A 362 22.90 -6.25 0.43
C TRP A 362 21.85 -6.80 1.37
N GLU A 363 21.69 -6.12 2.51
CA GLU A 363 20.67 -6.45 3.49
C GLU A 363 19.88 -5.20 3.86
N TRP A 364 18.65 -5.42 4.32
CA TRP A 364 17.85 -4.34 4.87
C TRP A 364 18.51 -3.84 6.16
N ALA A 365 18.76 -2.54 6.23
CA ALA A 365 19.00 -1.87 7.51
C ALA A 365 17.70 -1.98 8.32
N LEU A 366 17.61 -3.00 9.18
CA LEU A 366 16.51 -3.10 10.12
C LEU A 366 16.74 -1.98 11.13
N ASP A 367 15.80 -1.04 11.21
CA ASP A 367 15.74 -0.15 12.37
C ASP A 367 15.62 -1.05 13.59
N GLU A 368 16.67 -1.09 14.43
CA GLU A 368 16.57 -1.57 15.80
C GLU A 368 15.66 -0.60 16.56
N GLN A 369 14.35 -0.67 16.32
CA GLN A 369 13.37 -0.12 17.24
C GLN A 369 13.43 -1.00 18.49
N LYS A 370 14.31 -0.55 19.39
CA LYS A 370 14.46 -0.99 20.77
C LYS A 370 13.09 -1.20 21.41
N ASN A 371 12.99 -2.36 22.07
CA ASN A 371 11.93 -2.82 22.98
C ASN A 371 11.10 -1.74 23.66
#